data_AF-A0A2V1D7A0-F1
#
_entry.id   AF-A0A2V1D7A0-F1
#
_cell.length_a   1.000
_cell.length_b   1.000
_cell.length_c   1.000
_cell.angle_alpha   90.00
_cell.angle_beta   90.00
_cell.angle_gamma   90.00
#
_symmetry.space_group_name_H-M   'P 1'
#
loop_
_entity.id
_entity.type
_entity.pdbx_description
1 polymer ?
#
loop_
_entity_poly.entity_id
_entity_poly.type
_entity_poly.pdbx_seq_one_letter_code
_entity_poly.pdbx_strand_id
1 'polypeptide(L)'
;MEIMLGTMAFHLHTLWMFTSDSLLDTVIPCTVFAICCTLSNDLLHLPVLTESSVLLRLPHVVVWLWLLVLQFCIHNQSSRQSIKEDLYNKPWRPLPAGRITIQRSHQVLRGL
;
A
#
# COMPACT_ATOMS: atom_id res chain seq x y z
N MET A 1 -6.88 -27.23 -6.97
CA MET A 1 -7.46 -25.87 -7.20
C MET A 1 -7.78 -25.18 -5.87
N GLU A 2 -8.51 -25.83 -4.95
CA GLU A 2 -8.87 -25.26 -3.64
C GLU A 2 -7.66 -24.86 -2.77
N ILE A 3 -6.61 -25.68 -2.73
CA ILE A 3 -5.38 -25.38 -1.97
C ILE A 3 -4.70 -24.10 -2.49
N MET A 4 -4.63 -23.91 -3.81
CA MET A 4 -4.06 -22.69 -4.42
C MET A 4 -4.88 -21.44 -4.08
N LEU A 5 -6.21 -21.56 -4.11
CA LEU A 5 -7.12 -20.47 -3.79
C LEU A 5 -6.96 -20.03 -2.33
N GLY A 6 -6.83 -20.99 -1.41
CA GLY A 6 -6.57 -20.73 0.01
C GLY A 6 -5.25 -19.98 0.25
N THR A 7 -4.19 -20.40 -0.43
CA THR A 7 -2.88 -19.72 -0.35
C THR A 7 -2.93 -18.29 -0.91
N MET A 8 -3.58 -18.10 -2.07
CA MET A 8 -3.73 -16.77 -2.66
C MET A 8 -4.53 -15.82 -1.74
N ALA A 9 -5.66 -16.29 -1.23
CA ALA A 9 -6.49 -15.53 -0.30
C ALA A 9 -5.73 -15.16 0.98
N PHE A 10 -4.91 -16.10 1.50
CA PHE A 10 -4.06 -15.83 2.65
C PHE A 10 -3.05 -14.70 2.40
N HIS A 11 -2.40 -14.68 1.23
CA HIS A 11 -1.43 -13.64 0.88
C HIS A 11 -2.11 -12.29 0.62
N LEU A 12 -3.20 -12.27 -0.13
CA LEU A 12 -3.97 -11.03 -0.39
C LEU A 12 -4.48 -10.42 0.92
N HIS A 13 -5.01 -11.24 1.82
CA HIS A 13 -5.45 -10.76 3.12
C HIS A 13 -4.29 -10.23 3.98
N THR A 14 -3.11 -10.87 3.90
CA THR A 14 -1.91 -10.38 4.59
C THR A 14 -1.43 -9.03 4.04
N LEU A 15 -1.44 -8.84 2.72
CA LEU A 15 -1.12 -7.57 2.08
C LEU A 15 -2.11 -6.46 2.45
N TRP A 16 -3.40 -6.80 2.51
CA TRP A 16 -4.45 -5.91 3.00
C TRP A 16 -4.19 -5.49 4.45
N MET A 17 -3.88 -6.43 5.34
CA MET A 17 -3.60 -6.13 6.75
C MET A 17 -2.36 -5.24 6.96
N PHE A 18 -1.37 -5.30 6.07
CA PHE A 18 -0.24 -4.36 6.10
C PHE A 18 -0.64 -2.92 5.76
N THR A 19 -1.56 -2.74 4.81
CA THR A 19 -1.78 -1.45 4.12
C THR A 19 -3.13 -0.80 4.37
N SER A 20 -4.10 -1.50 4.97
CA SER A 20 -5.48 -1.03 5.15
C SER A 20 -5.61 0.36 5.77
N ASP A 21 -4.88 0.65 6.85
CA ASP A 21 -4.84 2.00 7.46
C ASP A 21 -4.30 3.04 6.45
N SER A 22 -3.19 2.71 5.79
CA SER A 22 -2.48 3.62 4.87
C SER A 22 -3.20 3.83 3.54
N LEU A 23 -4.17 2.99 3.19
CA LEU A 23 -5.02 3.24 2.02
C LEU A 23 -5.85 4.51 2.20
N LEU A 24 -6.47 4.66 3.36
CA LEU A 24 -7.27 5.84 3.69
C LEU A 24 -6.38 7.03 4.06
N ASP A 25 -5.30 6.78 4.81
CA ASP A 25 -4.44 7.85 5.33
C ASP A 25 -3.49 8.43 4.27
N THR A 26 -3.15 7.66 3.22
CA THR A 26 -2.10 8.04 2.27
C THR A 26 -2.51 7.81 0.81
N VAL A 27 -2.89 6.58 0.43
CA VAL A 27 -3.10 6.28 -1.00
C VAL A 27 -4.24 7.10 -1.60
N ILE A 28 -5.40 7.15 -0.94
CA ILE A 28 -6.54 7.95 -1.40
C ILE A 28 -6.20 9.45 -1.44
N PRO A 29 -5.76 10.10 -0.35
CA PRO A 29 -5.50 11.55 -0.37
C PRO A 29 -4.40 11.92 -1.36
N CYS A 30 -3.32 11.14 -1.47
CA CYS A 30 -2.27 11.41 -2.46
C CYS A 30 -2.79 11.23 -3.90
N THR A 31 -3.65 10.24 -4.16
CA THR A 31 -4.26 10.05 -5.48
C THR A 31 -5.17 11.21 -5.85
N VAL A 32 -6.05 11.63 -4.92
CA VAL A 32 -6.94 12.79 -5.13
C VAL A 32 -6.12 14.05 -5.38
N PHE A 33 -5.09 14.29 -4.56
CA PHE A 33 -4.20 15.44 -4.74
C PHE A 33 -3.52 15.43 -6.12
N ALA A 34 -2.99 14.28 -6.54
CA ALA A 34 -2.35 14.14 -7.85
C ALA A 34 -3.32 14.42 -9.01
N ILE A 35 -4.57 13.96 -8.91
CA ILE A 35 -5.63 14.28 -9.89
C ILE A 35 -5.89 15.79 -9.90
N CYS A 36 -6.12 16.42 -8.74
CA CYS A 36 -6.36 17.86 -8.64
C CYS A 36 -5.21 18.68 -9.23
N CYS A 37 -3.95 18.31 -8.94
CA CYS A 37 -2.78 18.95 -9.54
C CYS A 37 -2.77 18.82 -11.06
N THR A 38 -3.07 17.61 -11.57
CA THR A 38 -3.08 17.35 -13.03
C THR A 38 -4.17 18.14 -13.75
N LEU A 39 -5.36 18.25 -13.15
CA LEU A 39 -6.46 19.05 -13.68
C LEU A 39 -6.18 20.56 -13.61
N SER A 40 -5.22 20.97 -12.77
CA SER A 40 -4.79 22.36 -12.62
C SER A 40 -3.59 22.72 -13.50
N ASN A 41 -3.16 21.84 -14.42
CA ASN A 41 -1.97 22.05 -15.26
C ASN A 41 -1.99 23.36 -16.05
N ASP A 42 -3.15 23.76 -16.57
CA ASP A 42 -3.31 25.00 -17.35
C ASP A 42 -2.96 26.25 -16.51
N LEU A 43 -3.47 26.31 -15.27
CA LEU A 43 -3.17 27.38 -14.30
C LEU A 43 -1.69 27.43 -13.93
N LEU A 44 -1.00 26.28 -13.96
CA LEU A 44 0.41 26.14 -13.62
C LEU A 44 1.34 26.31 -14.82
N HIS A 45 0.82 26.66 -16.01
CA HIS A 45 1.58 26.74 -17.26
C HIS A 45 2.32 25.43 -17.61
N LEU A 46 1.72 24.28 -17.27
CA LEU A 46 2.20 22.94 -17.58
C LEU A 46 1.46 22.34 -18.79
N PRO A 47 2.00 21.30 -19.46
CA PRO A 47 1.30 20.61 -20.53
C PRO A 47 -0.06 20.08 -20.07
N VAL A 48 -1.13 20.53 -20.74
CA VAL A 48 -2.50 20.09 -20.47
C VAL A 48 -2.65 18.64 -20.93
N LEU A 49 -3.08 17.77 -20.02
CA LEU A 49 -3.41 16.38 -20.33
C LEU A 49 -4.90 16.24 -20.56
N THR A 50 -5.30 15.34 -21.47
CA THR A 50 -6.71 15.01 -21.63
C THR A 50 -7.21 14.23 -20.42
N GLU A 51 -8.45 14.46 -20.00
CA GLU A 51 -9.09 13.70 -18.91
C GLU A 51 -9.03 12.19 -19.15
N SER A 52 -9.21 11.77 -20.40
CA SER A 52 -9.07 10.37 -20.82
C SER A 52 -7.66 9.82 -20.56
N SER A 53 -6.61 10.61 -20.79
CA SER A 53 -5.23 10.22 -20.52
C SER A 53 -4.98 10.08 -19.02
N VAL A 54 -5.57 10.95 -18.20
CA VAL A 54 -5.50 10.87 -16.73
C VAL A 54 -6.18 9.60 -16.24
N LEU A 55 -7.42 9.34 -16.68
CA LEU A 55 -8.19 8.16 -16.29
C LEU A 55 -7.50 6.85 -16.70
N LEU A 56 -6.94 6.79 -17.90
CA LEU A 56 -6.22 5.59 -18.38
C LEU A 56 -4.93 5.31 -17.60
N ARG A 57 -4.24 6.35 -17.10
CA ARG A 57 -3.03 6.19 -16.30
C ARG A 57 -3.30 5.94 -14.83
N LEU A 58 -4.49 6.31 -14.33
CA LEU A 58 -4.82 6.27 -12.91
C LEU A 58 -4.59 4.89 -12.27
N PRO A 59 -5.02 3.76 -12.85
CA PRO A 59 -4.78 2.44 -12.23
C PRO A 59 -3.29 2.13 -12.07
N HIS A 60 -2.47 2.46 -13.07
CA HIS A 60 -1.02 2.24 -13.01
C HIS A 60 -0.36 3.07 -11.91
N VAL A 61 -0.72 4.35 -11.80
CA VAL A 61 -0.19 5.26 -10.77
C VAL A 61 -0.62 4.82 -9.37
N VAL A 62 -1.88 4.41 -9.20
CA VAL A 62 -2.39 3.93 -7.91
C VAL A 62 -1.70 2.63 -7.48
N VAL A 63 -1.49 1.69 -8.40
CA VAL A 63 -0.74 0.45 -8.10
C VAL A 63 0.69 0.77 -7.71
N TRP A 64 1.37 1.66 -8.45
CA TRP A 64 2.72 2.09 -8.12
C TRP A 64 2.81 2.76 -6.74
N LEU A 65 1.89 3.69 -6.45
CA LEU A 65 1.80 4.35 -5.14
C LEU A 65 1.52 3.34 -4.02
N TRP A 66 0.62 2.38 -4.25
CA TRP A 66 0.32 1.33 -3.29
C TRP A 66 1.54 0.43 -3.01
N LEU A 67 2.36 0.11 -4.02
CA LEU A 67 3.60 -0.66 -3.81
C LEU A 67 4.61 0.10 -2.95
N LEU A 68 4.76 1.42 -3.15
CA LEU A 68 5.60 2.25 -2.29
C LEU A 68 5.09 2.28 -0.85
N VAL A 69 3.78 2.47 -0.67
CA VAL A 69 3.15 2.45 0.66
C VAL A 69 3.28 1.07 1.30
N LEU A 70 3.13 -0.02 0.54
CA LEU A 70 3.33 -1.38 1.02
C LEU A 70 4.76 -1.57 1.53
N GLN A 71 5.78 -1.14 0.78
CA GLN A 71 7.17 -1.20 1.20
C GLN A 71 7.39 -0.41 2.51
N PHE A 72 6.85 0.80 2.59
CA PHE A 72 6.89 1.61 3.81
C PHE A 72 6.22 0.91 4.99
N CYS A 73 5.01 0.39 4.82
CA CYS A 73 4.26 -0.31 5.85
C CYS A 73 5.02 -1.53 6.38
N ILE A 74 5.55 -2.37 5.49
CA ILE A 74 6.30 -3.56 5.92
C ILE A 74 7.55 -3.13 6.71
N HIS A 75 8.30 -2.13 6.24
CA HIS A 75 9.48 -1.65 6.96
C HIS A 75 9.12 -1.09 8.34
N ASN A 76 8.13 -0.19 8.42
CA ASN A 76 7.69 0.46 9.65
C ASN A 76 7.14 -0.54 10.68
N GLN A 77 6.52 -1.63 10.23
CA GLN A 77 5.90 -2.62 11.11
C GLN A 77 6.87 -3.75 11.52
N SER A 78 8.03 -3.90 10.88
CA SER A 78 8.91 -5.08 11.06
C SER A 78 9.90 -5.03 12.23
N SER A 79 10.01 -3.91 12.96
CA SER A 79 10.91 -3.84 14.12
C SER A 79 10.30 -4.52 15.35
N ARG A 80 11.14 -5.04 16.26
CA ARG A 80 10.64 -5.63 17.51
C ARG A 80 9.86 -4.63 18.36
N GLN A 81 10.21 -3.35 18.30
CA GLN A 81 9.55 -2.30 19.05
C GLN A 81 8.18 -1.96 18.44
N SER A 82 8.12 -1.76 17.12
CA SER A 82 6.87 -1.51 16.40
C SER A 82 5.88 -2.67 16.56
N ILE A 83 6.35 -3.92 16.58
CA ILE A 83 5.48 -5.08 16.83
C ILE A 83 4.89 -5.05 18.24
N LYS A 84 5.70 -4.70 19.26
CA LYS A 84 5.22 -4.58 20.64
C LYS A 84 4.18 -3.47 20.78
N GLU A 85 4.40 -2.34 20.12
CA GLU A 85 3.45 -1.23 20.10
C GLU A 85 2.16 -1.61 19.37
N ASP A 86 2.28 -2.16 18.16
CA ASP A 86 1.14 -2.59 17.36
C ASP A 86 0.35 -3.71 18.04
N LEU A 87 0.95 -4.53 18.90
CA LEU A 87 0.20 -5.50 19.71
C LEU A 87 -0.88 -4.84 20.57
N TYR A 88 -0.63 -3.63 21.06
CA TYR A 88 -1.61 -2.85 21.83
C TYR A 88 -2.51 -2.01 20.93
N ASN A 89 -1.91 -1.28 19.97
CA ASN A 89 -2.64 -0.29 19.17
C ASN A 89 -3.40 -0.91 17.99
N LYS A 90 -2.78 -1.89 17.34
CA LYS A 90 -3.21 -2.44 16.04
C LYS A 90 -2.98 -3.96 15.96
N PRO A 91 -3.57 -4.76 16.88
CA PRO A 91 -3.28 -6.19 17.01
C PRO A 91 -3.63 -7.01 15.76
N TRP A 92 -4.47 -6.47 14.88
CA TRP A 92 -4.80 -7.08 13.59
C TRP A 92 -3.70 -6.92 12.53
N ARG A 93 -2.56 -6.27 12.80
CA ARG A 93 -1.48 -6.20 11.81
C ARG A 93 -0.81 -7.58 11.62
N PRO A 94 -0.18 -7.85 10.46
CA PRO A 94 0.30 -9.19 10.14
C PRO A 94 1.30 -9.78 11.12
N LEU A 95 2.22 -8.97 11.64
CA LEU A 95 3.26 -9.40 12.58
C LEU A 95 2.71 -9.61 14.01
N PRO A 96 1.96 -8.66 14.60
CA PRO A 96 1.29 -8.89 15.89
C PRO A 96 0.30 -10.07 15.87
N ALA A 97 -0.45 -10.22 14.78
CA ALA A 97 -1.40 -11.33 14.60
C ALA A 97 -0.74 -12.69 14.29
N GLY A 98 0.60 -12.74 14.21
CA GLY A 98 1.35 -13.97 13.96
C GLY A 98 1.17 -14.57 12.55
N ARG A 99 0.67 -13.80 11.59
CA ARG A 99 0.45 -14.28 10.21
C ARG A 99 1.74 -14.46 9.42
N ILE A 100 2.74 -13.65 9.72
CA ILE A 100 4.04 -13.66 9.05
C ILE A 100 5.14 -13.39 10.08
N THR A 101 6.32 -13.97 9.88
CA THR A 101 7.47 -13.71 10.75
C THR A 101 8.22 -12.45 10.33
N ILE A 102 9.03 -11.91 11.23
CA ILE A 102 9.92 -10.77 10.93
C ILE A 102 10.87 -11.12 9.77
N GLN A 103 11.44 -12.32 9.78
CA GLN A 103 12.36 -12.79 8.73
C GLN A 103 11.67 -12.86 7.36
N ARG A 104 10.43 -13.35 7.32
CA ARG A 104 9.64 -13.39 6.08
C ARG A 104 9.27 -11.99 5.59
N SER A 105 8.93 -11.07 6.50
CA SER A 105 8.68 -9.67 6.16
C SER A 105 9.90 -9.00 5.52
N HIS A 106 11.10 -9.24 6.06
CA HIS A 106 12.36 -8.78 5.46
C HIS A 106 12.72 -9.48 4.14
N GLN A 107 12.24 -10.69 3.89
CA GLN A 107 12.40 -11.34 2.58
C GLN A 107 11.52 -10.66 1.53
N VAL A 108 10.27 -10.36 1.86
CA VAL A 108 9.35 -9.61 0.98
C VAL A 108 9.92 -8.24 0.64
N LEU A 109 10.42 -7.49 1.63
CA LEU A 109 11.04 -6.18 1.42
C LEU A 109 12.25 -6.19 0.48
N ARG A 110 13.00 -7.30 0.41
CA ARG A 110 14.16 -7.43 -0.48
C ARG A 110 13.78 -7.79 -1.91
N GLY A 111 12.56 -8.27 -2.13
CA GLY A 111 12.03 -8.61 -3.45
C GLY A 111 11.08 -7.56 -4.03
N LEU A 112 10.75 -6.52 -3.25
CA LEU A 112 10.07 -5.30 -3.70
C LEU A 112 11.11 -4.29 -4.15
#